data_AF-A0A4R0HHH3-F1
#
_entry.id   AF-A0A4R0HHH3-F1
#
_cell.length_a   1.000
_cell.length_b   1.000
_cell.length_c   1.000
_cell.angle_alpha   90.00
_cell.angle_beta   90.00
_cell.angle_gamma   90.00
#
_symmetry.space_group_name_H-M   'P 1'
#
loop_
_entity.id
_entity.type
_entity.pdbx_description
1 polymer ?
#
loop_
_entity_poly.entity_id
_entity_poly.type
_entity_poly.pdbx_seq_one_letter_code
_entity_poly.pdbx_strand_id
1 'polypeptide(L)' 'MARYIAVIHNWFMDSKGFNIIELNAADEKQADIEACAIAHKRNGDFNKTACVVLTVRDAETIAQRKLTWRERITGRAYK' A
#
# COMPACT_ATOMS: atom_id res chain seq x y z
N MET A 1 -0.47 -5.40 -17.57
CA MET A 1 -1.02 -6.46 -16.68
C MET A 1 -1.22 -5.79 -15.34
N ALA A 2 -2.39 -5.89 -14.70
CA ALA A 2 -2.64 -5.15 -13.46
C ALA A 2 -1.62 -5.56 -12.38
N ARG A 3 -0.90 -4.59 -11.82
CA ARG A 3 -0.01 -4.81 -10.69
C ARG A 3 -0.78 -4.45 -9.43
N TYR A 4 -0.59 -5.21 -8.35
CA TYR A 4 -1.26 -4.93 -7.09
C TYR A 4 -0.23 -4.56 -6.03
N ILE A 5 -0.56 -3.57 -5.21
CA ILE A 5 0.23 -3.22 -4.03
C ILE A 5 -0.64 -3.30 -2.78
N ALA A 6 -0.06 -3.81 -1.69
CA ALA A 6 -0.61 -3.66 -0.35
C ALA A 6 0.04 -2.46 0.33
N VAL A 7 -0.78 -1.51 0.76
CA VAL A 7 -0.38 -0.44 1.69
C VAL A 7 -0.74 -0.89 3.09
N ILE A 8 0.28 -1.16 3.90
CA ILE A 8 0.12 -1.70 5.25
C ILE A 8 0.49 -0.63 6.27
N HIS A 9 -0.41 -0.37 7.21
CA HIS A 9 -0.20 0.51 8.34
C HIS A 9 -0.11 -0.30 9.62
N ASN A 10 0.93 -0.07 10.41
CA ASN A 10 1.09 -0.69 11.73
C ASN A 10 1.15 0.40 12.80
N TRP A 11 0.55 0.16 13.96
CA TRP A 11 0.60 1.10 15.09
C TRP A 11 0.58 0.39 16.44
N PHE A 12 1.22 1.01 17.42
CA PHE A 12 1.09 0.69 18.84
C PHE A 12 1.33 1.97 19.62
N MET A 13 0.28 2.54 20.22
CA MET A 13 0.23 3.91 20.78
C MET A 13 0.44 5.02 19.73
N ASP A 14 1.44 4.89 18.87
CA ASP A 14 1.73 5.78 17.75
C ASP A 14 1.85 5.03 16.40
N SER A 15 1.78 5.82 15.32
CA SER A 15 1.87 5.31 13.96
C SER A 15 3.31 5.00 13.58
N LYS A 16 3.57 3.76 13.16
CA LYS A 16 4.89 3.32 12.66
C LYS A 16 5.10 3.61 11.16
N GLY A 17 4.15 4.33 10.54
CA GLY A 17 4.18 4.67 9.12
C GLY A 17 3.62 3.57 8.22
N PHE A 18 3.68 3.84 6.91
CA PHE A 18 3.13 2.96 5.88
C PHE A 18 4.23 2.14 5.22
N ASN A 19 3.97 0.85 5.07
CA ASN A 19 4.81 -0.09 4.35
C ASN A 19 4.09 -0.51 3.07
N ILE A 20 4.73 -0.30 1.92
CA ILE A 20 4.17 -0.64 0.61
C ILE A 20 4.84 -1.92 0.13
N ILE A 21 4.05 -2.92 -0.25
CA ILE A 21 4.52 -4.22 -0.74
C ILE A 21 3.86 -4.49 -2.10
N GLU A 22 4.64 -4.89 -3.09
CA GLU A 22 4.09 -5.41 -4.35
C GLU A 22 3.61 -6.85 -4.14
N LEU A 23 2.40 -7.13 -4.60
CA LEU A 23 1.75 -8.44 -4.48
C LEU A 23 1.85 -9.19 -5.80
N ASN A 24 2.05 -10.50 -5.70
CA ASN A 24 2.08 -11.38 -6.87
C ASN A 24 0.72 -12.08 -7.03
N ALA A 25 -0.29 -11.29 -7.40
CA ALA A 25 -1.67 -11.73 -7.53
C ALA A 25 -2.17 -11.64 -8.97
N ALA A 26 -2.96 -12.62 -9.41
CA ALA A 26 -3.56 -12.61 -10.74
C ALA A 26 -4.80 -11.70 -10.83
N ASP A 27 -5.53 -11.57 -9.72
CA ASP A 27 -6.74 -10.77 -9.60
C ASP A 27 -6.83 -10.04 -8.25
N GLU A 28 -7.76 -9.10 -8.15
CA GLU A 28 -7.96 -8.26 -6.96
C GLU A 28 -8.34 -9.07 -5.72
N LYS A 29 -9.07 -10.18 -5.88
CA LYS A 29 -9.47 -11.03 -4.76
C LYS A 29 -8.27 -11.78 -4.18
N GLN A 30 -7.41 -12.31 -5.04
CA GLN A 30 -6.17 -12.95 -4.62
C GLN A 30 -5.25 -11.93 -3.94
N ALA A 31 -5.17 -10.70 -4.48
CA ALA A 31 -4.39 -9.62 -3.87
C ALA A 31 -4.91 -9.27 -2.47
N ASP A 32 -6.23 -9.17 -2.29
CA ASP A 32 -6.86 -8.90 -1.00
C ASP A 32 -6.59 -10.00 0.02
N ILE A 33 -6.69 -11.26 -0.37
CA ILE A 33 -6.37 -12.41 0.49
C ILE A 33 -4.90 -12.37 0.93
N GLU A 34 -3.98 -12.12 0.01
CA GLU A 34 -2.54 -12.03 0.32
C GLU A 34 -2.25 -10.86 1.28
N ALA A 35 -2.81 -9.68 1.01
CA ALA A 35 -2.66 -8.51 1.86
C ALA A 35 -3.23 -8.74 3.27
N CYS A 36 -4.42 -9.34 3.36
CA CYS A 36 -5.07 -9.69 4.62
C CYS A 36 -4.23 -10.70 5.42
N ALA A 37 -3.64 -11.71 4.76
CA ALA A 37 -2.77 -12.69 5.41
C ALA A 37 -1.52 -12.02 6.00
N ILE A 38 -0.89 -11.08 5.26
CA ILE A 38 0.27 -10.32 5.75
C ILE A 38 -0.13 -9.44 6.94
N ALA A 39 -1.26 -8.71 6.83
CA ALA A 39 -1.74 -7.86 7.91
C ALA A 39 -2.07 -8.66 9.17
N HIS A 40 -2.75 -9.79 9.02
CA HIS A 40 -3.08 -10.69 10.12
C HIS A 40 -1.82 -11.22 10.82
N LYS A 41 -0.79 -11.62 10.05
CA LYS A 41 0.49 -12.10 10.62
C LYS A 41 1.25 -11.01 11.38
N ARG A 42 1.11 -9.74 11.00
CA ARG A 42 1.74 -8.58 11.66
C ARG A 42 0.92 -8.02 12.84
N ASN A 43 -0.35 -8.39 12.90
CA ASN A 43 -1.24 -8.04 13.99
C ASN A 43 -0.88 -8.85 15.23
N GLY A 44 -0.83 -8.19 16.38
CA GLY A 44 -0.55 -8.80 17.67
C GLY A 44 -1.40 -8.17 18.76
N ASP A 45 -1.12 -8.57 20.01
CA ASP A 45 -1.88 -8.13 21.17
C ASP A 45 -1.86 -6.61 21.30
N PHE A 46 -0.66 -6.04 21.21
CA PHE A 46 -0.41 -4.61 21.33
C PHE A 46 -0.30 -3.91 19.96
N ASN A 47 0.34 -4.56 18.98
CA ASN A 47 0.58 -3.96 17.68
C ASN A 47 -0.60 -4.25 16.75
N LYS A 48 -1.31 -3.20 16.32
CA LYS A 48 -2.42 -3.34 15.38
C LYS A 48 -1.96 -3.06 13.96
N THR A 49 -2.57 -3.76 13.01
CA THR A 49 -2.24 -3.69 11.59
C THR A 49 -3.50 -3.56 10.76
N ALA A 50 -3.46 -2.67 9.77
CA ALA A 50 -4.47 -2.54 8.72
C ALA A 50 -3.79 -2.57 7.36
N CYS A 51 -4.51 -3.03 6.34
CA CYS A 51 -4.03 -3.01 4.97
C CYS A 51 -5.12 -2.53 4.01
N VAL A 52 -4.68 -1.92 2.91
CA VAL A 52 -5.51 -1.62 1.74
C VAL A 52 -4.77 -2.12 0.50
N VAL A 53 -5.48 -2.79 -0.40
CA VAL A 53 -4.96 -3.15 -1.71
C VAL A 53 -5.27 -2.04 -2.71
N LEU A 54 -4.27 -1.68 -3.52
CA LEU A 54 -4.44 -0.76 -4.63
C LEU A 54 -3.99 -1.44 -5.92
N THR A 55 -4.81 -1.29 -6.95
CA THR A 55 -4.48 -1.69 -8.32
C THR A 55 -3.69 -0.58 -8.98
N VAL A 56 -2.48 -0.91 -9.45
CA VAL A 56 -1.61 -0.03 -10.23
C VAL A 56 -1.80 -0.35 -11.70
N ARG A 57 -2.36 0.62 -12.44
CA ARG A 57 -2.56 0.50 -13.89
C ARG A 57 -1.23 0.69 -14.63
N ASP A 58 -1.15 0.22 -15.86
CA ASP A 58 0.10 0.26 -16.65
C ASP A 58 0.65 1.70 -16.88
N ALA A 59 -0.21 2.72 -16.80
CA ALA A 59 0.19 4.13 -16.91
C ALA A 59 0.53 4.80 -15.57
N GLU A 60 0.33 4.11 -14.45
CA GLU A 60 0.60 4.64 -13.11
C GLU A 60 2.02 4.27 -12.67
N THR A 61 2.65 5.16 -11.92
CA THR A 61 4.02 4.95 -11.42
C THR A 61 4.07 5.25 -9.94
N ILE A 62 4.69 4.34 -9.17
CA ILE A 62 4.94 4.55 -7.75
C ILE A 62 6.17 5.45 -7.62
N ALA A 63 5.96 6.68 -7.16
CA ALA A 63 7.05 7.60 -6.89
C ALA A 63 7.80 7.18 -5.62
N GLN A 64 9.12 6.98 -5.70
CA GLN A 64 9.98 6.68 -4.54
C GLN A 64 10.28 7.92 -3.66
N ARG A 65 9.84 9.11 -4.07
CA ARG A 65 10.03 10.37 -3.35
C ARG A 65 8.71 10.92 -2.85
N LYS A 66 8.78 11.78 -1.83
CA LYS A 66 7.62 12.58 -1.43
C LYS A 66 7.20 13.48 -2.60
N LEU A 67 5.91 13.46 -2.91
CA LEU A 67 5.31 14.42 -3.82
C LEU A 67 5.41 15.82 -3.21
N THR A 68 5.78 16.80 -4.03
CA THR A 68 5.73 18.22 -3.67
C THR A 68 4.28 18.66 -3.46
N TRP A 69 4.07 19.78 -2.77
CA TRP A 69 2.73 20.34 -2.57
C TRP A 69 1.99 20.56 -3.89
N ARG A 70 2.69 21.05 -4.91
CA ARG A 70 2.10 21.23 -6.25
C ARG A 70 1.59 19.91 -6.81
N GLU A 71 2.41 18.86 -6.77
CA GLU A 71 2.04 17.53 -7.28
C GLU A 71 0.88 16.90 -6.50
N ARG A 72 0.84 17.11 -5.19
CA ARG A 72 -0.28 16.65 -4.34
C ARG A 72 -1.59 17.35 -4.70
N ILE A 73 -1.55 18.65 -4.96
CA ILE A 73 -2.73 19.46 -5.27
C ILE A 73 -3.19 19.20 -6.71
N THR A 74 -2.26 19.12 -7.66
CA THR A 74 -2.60 18.98 -9.09
C THR A 74 -2.80 17.54 -9.52
N GLY A 75 -2.38 16.56 -8.71
CA GLY A 75 -2.39 15.14 -9.06
C GLY A 75 -1.44 14.79 -10.22
N ARG A 76 -0.60 15.73 -10.67
CA ARG A 76 0.35 15.51 -11.76
C ARG A 76 1.73 15.32 -11.17
N ALA A 77 2.29 14.13 -11.34
CA ALA A 77 3.70 13.89 -11.05
C ALA A 77 4.55 14.53 -12.16
N TYR A 78 5.49 15.39 -11.77
CA TYR A 78 6.49 15.92 -12.69
C TYR A 78 7.74 15.07 -12.50
N LYS A 79 8.17 14.37 -13.56
CA LYS A 79 9.39 13.55 -13.52
C LYS A 79 10.62 14.42 -13.26
#